data_AF-A0A944JGE0-F1
#
_entry.id   AF-A0A944JGE0-F1
#
_cell.length_a   1.000
_cell.length_b   1.000
_cell.length_c   1.000
_cell.angle_alpha   90.00
_cell.angle_beta   90.00
_cell.angle_gamma   90.00
#
_symmetry.space_group_name_H-M   'P 1'
#
loop_
_entity.id
_entity.type
_entity.pdbx_description
1 polymer ?
#
loop_
_entity_poly.entity_id
_entity_poly.type
_entity_poly.pdbx_seq_one_letter_code
_entity_poly.pdbx_strand_id
1 'polypeptide(L)'
;MNARHKVKVRGGAAVAVAAVLALTLAGCGGGDDEKPNEPKESSASQPQEGSSKTPAPSSVPTQVLATLNGESGIVLTVNAANRDQGGFITVSGQIKNTSADDFTHTTAWRGNELTSSGESVAGASLVDKAGKKRYYVLRDTDGRCLCTTGISNINAGQTVPFFAQFPMPPATTTEVDFTIPTFATGTIKISG
;
A
#
# COMPACT_ATOMS: atom_id res chain seq x y z
N MET A 1 -26.53 -4.12 -51.01
CA MET A 1 -27.46 -5.21 -50.64
C MET A 1 -27.04 -5.75 -49.27
N ASN A 2 -27.88 -5.52 -48.26
CA ASN A 2 -27.70 -6.01 -46.89
C ASN A 2 -28.02 -7.51 -46.81
N ALA A 3 -27.17 -8.30 -46.15
CA ALA A 3 -27.54 -9.62 -45.65
C ALA A 3 -27.21 -9.70 -44.16
N ARG A 4 -28.22 -9.41 -43.33
CA ARG A 4 -28.20 -9.61 -41.88
C ARG A 4 -28.45 -11.09 -41.60
N HIS A 5 -27.49 -11.80 -41.01
CA HIS A 5 -27.72 -13.12 -40.46
C HIS A 5 -28.38 -12.98 -39.08
N LYS A 6 -29.65 -13.41 -38.99
CA LYS A 6 -30.37 -13.55 -37.72
C LYS A 6 -30.10 -14.94 -37.16
N VAL A 7 -29.46 -15.02 -35.99
CA VAL A 7 -29.44 -16.24 -35.19
C VAL A 7 -30.54 -16.14 -34.14
N LYS A 8 -31.44 -17.12 -34.16
CA LYS A 8 -32.59 -17.27 -33.28
C LYS A 8 -32.28 -18.43 -32.32
N VAL A 9 -32.10 -18.15 -31.04
CA VAL A 9 -32.02 -19.19 -30.00
C VAL A 9 -33.19 -19.01 -29.03
N ARG A 10 -34.05 -20.04 -29.02
CA ARG A 10 -35.12 -20.31 -28.04
C ARG A 10 -34.43 -20.54 -26.67
N GLY A 11 -34.79 -19.90 -25.56
CA GLY A 11 -36.04 -20.09 -24.83
C GLY A 11 -35.91 -21.32 -23.90
N GLY A 12 -35.78 -21.11 -22.59
CA GLY A 12 -35.86 -22.21 -21.62
C GLY A 12 -35.42 -21.91 -20.17
N ALA A 13 -36.42 -21.70 -19.31
CA ALA A 13 -36.49 -21.98 -17.87
C ALA A 13 -35.58 -21.21 -16.87
N ALA A 14 -36.21 -20.27 -16.17
CA ALA A 14 -35.83 -19.83 -14.84
C ALA A 14 -36.14 -20.92 -13.80
N VAL A 15 -35.19 -21.20 -12.90
CA VAL A 15 -35.43 -21.97 -11.68
C VAL A 15 -35.06 -21.06 -10.51
N ALA A 16 -36.09 -20.59 -9.80
CA ALA A 16 -35.97 -19.95 -8.51
C ALA A 16 -36.02 -21.04 -7.42
N VAL A 17 -35.07 -21.01 -6.48
CA VAL A 17 -35.20 -21.72 -5.20
C VAL A 17 -34.83 -20.73 -4.10
N ALA A 18 -35.82 -20.47 -3.25
CA ALA A 18 -35.74 -19.68 -2.03
C ALA A 18 -35.43 -20.58 -0.83
N ALA A 19 -35.01 -19.95 0.27
CA ALA A 19 -35.05 -20.33 1.70
C ALA A 19 -33.66 -20.35 2.37
N VAL A 20 -33.45 -19.96 3.64
CA VAL A 20 -34.23 -19.31 4.72
C VAL A 20 -33.15 -18.82 5.74
N LEU A 21 -33.45 -17.76 6.50
CA LEU A 21 -32.61 -17.16 7.55
C LEU A 21 -32.24 -18.09 8.71
N ALA A 22 -31.10 -17.81 9.37
CA ALA A 22 -30.98 -17.86 10.83
C ALA A 22 -29.96 -16.81 11.31
N LEU A 23 -30.44 -15.79 12.04
CA LEU A 23 -29.62 -14.92 12.88
C LEU A 23 -29.41 -15.60 14.24
N THR A 24 -28.20 -15.56 14.77
CA THR A 24 -27.94 -15.78 16.20
C THR A 24 -27.27 -14.52 16.77
N LEU A 25 -27.98 -13.90 17.71
CA LEU A 25 -27.49 -12.87 18.61
C LEU A 25 -27.03 -13.54 19.91
N ALA A 26 -25.82 -13.22 20.34
CA ALA A 26 -25.33 -13.24 21.71
C ALA A 26 -24.08 -12.34 21.71
N GLY A 27 -23.90 -11.34 22.56
CA GLY A 27 -24.52 -11.03 23.84
C GLY A 27 -23.40 -10.74 24.85
N CYS A 28 -23.51 -9.62 25.57
CA CYS A 28 -22.76 -9.23 26.77
C CYS A 28 -21.24 -8.98 26.64
N GLY A 29 -20.66 -7.91 27.17
CA GLY A 29 -21.18 -6.92 28.11
C GLY A 29 -20.18 -6.64 29.24
N GLY A 30 -20.03 -5.35 29.58
CA GLY A 30 -19.53 -4.83 30.86
C GLY A 30 -18.02 -4.93 31.10
N GLY A 31 -17.33 -3.95 31.68
CA GLY A 31 -17.64 -2.64 32.27
C GLY A 31 -16.29 -1.95 32.50
N ASP A 32 -16.18 -0.65 32.28
CA ASP A 32 -16.28 0.39 33.32
C ASP A 32 -15.35 0.12 34.52
N ASP A 33 -14.26 0.91 34.66
CA ASP A 33 -14.34 2.12 35.49
C ASP A 33 -13.05 2.97 35.44
N GLU A 34 -13.28 4.26 35.19
CA GLU A 34 -12.46 5.42 35.49
C GLU A 34 -12.09 5.47 36.99
N LYS A 35 -11.06 6.15 37.51
CA LYS A 35 -10.72 7.58 37.41
C LYS A 35 -9.43 7.84 38.22
N PRO A 36 -8.81 9.02 38.07
CA PRO A 36 -7.47 9.37 38.52
C PRO A 36 -7.46 9.99 39.91
N ASN A 37 -6.30 9.92 40.58
CA ASN A 37 -6.00 10.76 41.73
C ASN A 37 -4.70 11.53 41.48
N GLU A 38 -4.82 12.85 41.25
CA GLU A 38 -3.81 13.86 41.56
C GLU A 38 -3.88 14.21 43.06
N PRO A 39 -3.11 15.20 43.57
CA PRO A 39 -1.65 15.21 43.69
C PRO A 39 -1.23 15.44 45.17
N LYS A 40 0.01 15.10 45.53
CA LYS A 40 0.64 15.60 46.77
C LYS A 40 2.07 16.07 46.49
N GLU A 41 2.23 17.40 46.48
CA GLU A 41 3.44 18.13 46.89
C GLU A 41 3.84 17.72 48.33
N SER A 42 5.07 17.82 48.82
CA SER A 42 6.34 18.36 48.35
C SER A 42 7.42 17.82 49.30
N SER A 43 8.63 17.53 48.81
CA SER A 43 9.85 17.72 49.61
C SER A 43 11.07 17.77 48.70
N ALA A 44 11.75 18.92 48.74
CA ALA A 44 12.91 19.23 47.94
C ALA A 44 14.16 18.49 48.43
N SER A 45 14.93 17.93 47.51
CA SER A 45 16.36 17.63 47.70
C SER A 45 17.06 17.70 46.33
N GLN A 46 18.15 18.45 46.29
CA GLN A 46 18.94 18.82 45.10
C GLN A 46 19.66 17.62 44.44
N PRO A 47 20.17 17.79 43.19
CA PRO A 47 20.30 16.72 42.21
C PRO A 47 21.55 15.86 42.40
N GLN A 48 21.36 14.55 42.39
CA GLN A 48 22.43 13.62 42.07
C GLN A 48 22.35 13.29 40.57
N GLU A 49 23.42 13.64 39.86
CA GLU A 49 23.67 13.29 38.46
C GLU A 49 23.75 11.77 38.29
N GLY A 50 22.59 11.13 38.17
CA GLY A 50 22.44 9.77 37.64
C GLY A 50 22.07 9.86 36.18
N SER A 51 23.07 9.96 35.30
CA SER A 51 22.87 9.99 33.85
C SER A 51 22.46 8.59 33.36
N SER A 52 21.20 8.22 33.58
CA SER A 52 20.55 7.11 32.87
C SER A 52 20.27 7.59 31.45
N LYS A 53 21.29 7.49 30.58
CA LYS A 53 21.13 7.64 29.14
C LYS A 53 20.21 6.52 28.65
N THR A 54 18.92 6.82 28.50
CA THR A 54 18.10 6.14 27.49
C THR A 54 18.85 6.25 26.16
N PRO A 55 19.17 5.14 25.48
CA PRO A 55 19.76 5.23 24.16
C PRO A 55 18.78 5.98 23.27
N ALA A 56 19.20 7.13 22.75
CA ALA A 56 18.52 7.74 21.62
C ALA A 56 18.38 6.65 20.53
N PRO A 57 17.23 6.53 19.84
CA PRO A 57 17.12 5.58 18.75
C PRO A 57 18.22 5.92 17.76
N SER A 58 19.17 4.98 17.59
CA SER A 58 20.21 5.09 16.59
C SER A 58 19.52 5.35 15.26
N SER A 59 19.70 6.55 14.70
CA SER A 59 19.21 6.91 13.38
C SER A 59 20.03 6.15 12.35
N VAL A 60 19.74 4.86 12.19
CA VAL A 60 20.24 4.09 11.07
C VAL A 60 19.72 4.81 9.82
N PRO A 61 20.61 5.25 8.91
CA PRO A 61 20.17 5.91 7.70
C PRO A 61 19.24 4.95 6.95
N THR A 62 18.02 5.38 6.69
CA THR A 62 17.07 4.58 5.92
C THR A 62 17.67 4.37 4.53
N GLN A 63 17.88 3.11 4.15
CA GLN A 63 18.41 2.75 2.85
C GLN A 63 17.57 3.38 1.72
N VAL A 64 18.23 3.91 0.70
CA VAL A 64 17.56 4.44 -0.51
C VAL A 64 17.99 3.58 -1.69
N LEU A 65 17.03 2.85 -2.26
CA LEU A 65 17.24 2.04 -3.47
C LEU A 65 17.11 2.90 -4.73
N ALA A 66 16.14 3.82 -4.74
CA ALA A 66 15.93 4.75 -5.83
C ALA A 66 15.13 5.97 -5.37
N THR A 67 15.32 7.10 -6.08
CA THR A 67 14.48 8.30 -5.97
C THR A 67 13.92 8.60 -7.34
N LEU A 68 12.58 8.59 -7.48
CA LEU A 68 11.87 8.80 -8.74
C LEU A 68 11.08 10.10 -8.67
N ASN A 69 11.31 10.98 -9.64
CA ASN A 69 10.54 12.21 -9.76
C ASN A 69 9.19 11.92 -10.40
N GLY A 70 8.13 12.40 -9.79
CA GLY A 70 6.78 12.44 -10.32
C GLY A 70 6.40 13.82 -10.84
N GLU A 71 5.17 13.94 -11.31
CA GLU A 71 4.60 15.23 -11.70
C GLU A 71 4.41 16.17 -10.51
N SER A 72 4.32 17.47 -10.81
CA SER A 72 3.91 18.51 -9.85
C SER A 72 4.67 18.52 -8.51
N GLY A 73 5.94 18.11 -8.50
CA GLY A 73 6.79 18.11 -7.30
C GLY A 73 6.55 16.93 -6.36
N ILE A 74 5.93 15.84 -6.84
CA ILE A 74 5.86 14.60 -6.08
C ILE A 74 7.15 13.80 -6.27
N VAL A 75 7.73 13.31 -5.18
CA VAL A 75 8.97 12.54 -5.17
C VAL A 75 8.73 11.20 -4.48
N LEU A 76 9.04 10.12 -5.17
CA LEU A 76 8.99 8.76 -4.63
C LEU A 76 10.40 8.35 -4.20
N THR A 77 10.55 7.91 -2.96
CA THR A 77 11.77 7.28 -2.47
C THR A 77 11.46 5.81 -2.20
N VAL A 78 12.14 4.91 -2.90
CA VAL A 78 12.04 3.47 -2.67
C VAL A 78 13.12 3.09 -1.66
N ASN A 79 12.72 2.49 -0.55
CA ASN A 79 13.62 2.15 0.54
C ASN A 79 13.93 0.65 0.62
N ALA A 80 12.99 -0.20 0.23
CA ALA A 80 13.16 -1.65 0.28
C ALA A 80 12.42 -2.36 -0.86
N ALA A 81 12.95 -3.53 -1.25
CA ALA A 81 12.36 -4.45 -2.20
C ALA A 81 12.75 -5.88 -1.78
N ASN A 82 11.97 -6.47 -0.88
CA ASN A 82 12.35 -7.69 -0.18
C ASN A 82 11.49 -8.88 -0.61
N ARG A 83 12.13 -10.01 -0.91
CA ARG A 83 11.45 -11.29 -1.07
C ARG A 83 10.85 -11.72 0.26
N ASP A 84 9.64 -12.25 0.19
CA ASP A 84 8.92 -12.82 1.31
C ASP A 84 8.82 -14.34 1.16
N GLN A 85 8.82 -15.06 2.28
CA GLN A 85 8.70 -16.53 2.31
C GLN A 85 7.35 -17.01 1.76
N GLY A 86 6.33 -16.15 1.75
CA GLY A 86 5.02 -16.39 1.16
C GLY A 86 4.99 -16.38 -0.38
N GLY A 87 6.14 -16.18 -1.05
CA GLY A 87 6.23 -16.29 -2.52
C GLY A 87 5.92 -15.00 -3.27
N PHE A 88 6.09 -13.85 -2.63
CA PHE A 88 5.93 -12.52 -3.21
C PHE A 88 7.11 -11.62 -2.87
N ILE A 89 7.21 -10.48 -3.55
CA ILE A 89 8.15 -9.41 -3.21
C ILE A 89 7.36 -8.20 -2.73
N THR A 90 7.80 -7.58 -1.63
CA THR A 90 7.23 -6.33 -1.12
C THR A 90 8.19 -5.18 -1.43
N VAL A 91 7.71 -4.19 -2.19
CA VAL A 91 8.40 -2.92 -2.41
C VAL A 91 7.78 -1.87 -1.51
N SER A 92 8.61 -1.12 -0.78
CA SER A 92 8.13 -0.10 0.15
C SER A 92 9.02 1.14 0.19
N GLY A 93 8.43 2.26 0.58
CA GLY A 93 9.15 3.50 0.79
C GLY A 93 8.20 4.64 1.11
N GLN A 94 8.49 5.83 0.57
CA GLN A 94 7.75 7.05 0.87
C GLN A 94 7.48 7.88 -0.38
N ILE A 95 6.33 8.55 -0.40
CA ILE A 95 5.95 9.56 -1.40
C ILE A 95 5.89 10.91 -0.69
N LYS A 96 6.63 11.90 -1.20
CA LYS A 96 6.67 13.25 -0.63
C LYS A 96 6.17 14.27 -1.64
N ASN A 97 5.31 15.17 -1.19
CA ASN A 97 5.00 16.39 -1.93
C ASN A 97 5.99 17.49 -1.53
N THR A 98 6.84 17.90 -2.47
CA THR A 98 7.82 18.98 -2.25
C THR A 98 7.34 20.34 -2.73
N SER A 99 6.12 20.42 -3.26
CA SER A 99 5.51 21.66 -3.73
C SER A 99 4.78 22.40 -2.60
N ALA A 100 4.31 23.62 -2.90
CA ALA A 100 3.51 24.44 -1.99
C ALA A 100 2.01 24.16 -2.09
N ASP A 101 1.57 23.38 -3.09
CA ASP A 101 0.16 23.07 -3.35
C ASP A 101 -0.14 21.61 -2.99
N ASP A 102 -1.40 21.31 -2.69
CA ASP A 102 -1.84 19.93 -2.47
C ASP A 102 -1.86 19.16 -3.80
N PHE A 103 -1.43 17.90 -3.76
CA PHE A 103 -1.45 17.01 -4.92
C PHE A 103 -2.68 16.09 -4.87
N THR A 104 -3.51 16.11 -5.91
CA THR A 104 -4.79 15.37 -5.97
C THR A 104 -4.92 14.45 -7.19
N HIS A 105 -3.91 14.38 -8.06
CA HIS A 105 -3.93 13.54 -9.27
C HIS A 105 -3.57 12.06 -8.99
N THR A 106 -3.82 11.58 -7.77
CA THR A 106 -3.47 10.22 -7.33
C THR A 106 -4.30 9.14 -8.02
N THR A 107 -5.44 9.51 -8.65
CA THR A 107 -6.29 8.59 -9.42
C THR A 107 -5.54 7.92 -10.58
N ALA A 108 -4.52 8.56 -11.13
CA ALA A 108 -3.66 7.99 -12.17
C ALA A 108 -2.82 6.80 -11.67
N TRP A 109 -2.57 6.69 -10.36
CA TRP A 109 -1.76 5.62 -9.76
C TRP A 109 -2.52 4.31 -9.57
N ARG A 110 -3.85 4.34 -9.75
CA ARG A 110 -4.69 3.16 -9.67
C ARG A 110 -4.36 2.19 -10.80
N GLY A 111 -4.46 0.89 -10.54
CA GLY A 111 -4.44 -0.11 -11.59
C GLY A 111 -5.85 -0.41 -12.10
N ASN A 112 -6.05 -1.58 -12.71
CA ASN A 112 -7.33 -1.96 -13.30
C ASN A 112 -8.39 -2.46 -12.29
N GLU A 113 -8.17 -2.26 -10.98
CA GLU A 113 -9.16 -2.50 -9.91
C GLU A 113 -10.21 -1.39 -9.83
N LEU A 114 -10.86 -1.08 -10.96
CA LEU A 114 -11.74 0.07 -11.13
C LEU A 114 -12.87 0.17 -10.07
N THR A 115 -13.24 -0.95 -9.43
CA THR A 115 -14.32 -1.00 -8.42
C THR A 115 -13.91 -1.46 -7.02
N SER A 116 -12.75 -2.11 -6.83
CA SER A 116 -12.50 -2.86 -5.58
C SER A 116 -11.56 -2.18 -4.58
N SER A 117 -10.61 -1.35 -5.04
CA SER A 117 -9.56 -0.79 -4.14
C SER A 117 -9.60 0.72 -3.96
N GLY A 118 -10.48 1.43 -4.69
CA GLY A 118 -10.48 2.90 -4.68
C GLY A 118 -9.13 3.49 -5.09
N GLU A 119 -8.75 4.60 -4.45
CA GLU A 119 -7.44 5.25 -4.61
C GLU A 119 -6.33 4.36 -4.04
N SER A 120 -5.33 4.06 -4.86
CA SER A 120 -4.28 3.10 -4.52
C SER A 120 -3.06 3.29 -5.40
N VAL A 121 -1.97 2.65 -5.03
CA VAL A 121 -0.75 2.55 -5.86
C VAL A 121 -0.73 1.28 -6.74
N ALA A 122 -1.90 0.70 -7.01
CA ALA A 122 -2.00 -0.60 -7.70
C ALA A 122 -1.56 -0.58 -9.17
N GLY A 123 -1.43 0.59 -9.78
CA GLY A 123 -0.84 0.80 -11.10
C GLY A 123 0.68 0.59 -11.13
N ALA A 124 1.31 0.38 -9.97
CA ALA A 124 2.72 0.07 -9.88
C ALA A 124 3.07 -1.23 -10.63
N SER A 125 4.29 -1.31 -11.16
CA SER A 125 4.78 -2.53 -11.81
C SER A 125 6.28 -2.73 -11.63
N LEU A 126 6.69 -4.00 -11.71
CA LEU A 126 8.09 -4.41 -11.81
C LEU A 126 8.35 -4.97 -13.20
N VAL A 127 9.45 -4.58 -13.82
CA VAL A 127 9.91 -5.15 -15.10
C VAL A 127 11.26 -5.83 -14.90
N ASP A 128 11.26 -7.15 -15.02
CA ASP A 128 12.46 -7.95 -15.16
C ASP A 128 12.85 -8.00 -16.64
N LYS A 129 13.84 -7.17 -17.01
CA LYS A 129 14.34 -7.09 -18.39
C LYS A 129 14.99 -8.39 -18.83
N ALA A 130 15.74 -9.06 -17.95
CA ALA A 130 16.44 -10.30 -18.26
C ALA A 130 15.43 -11.45 -18.48
N GLY A 131 14.46 -11.57 -17.58
CA GLY A 131 13.36 -12.52 -17.67
C GLY A 131 12.28 -12.15 -18.68
N LYS A 132 12.33 -10.96 -19.28
CA LYS A 132 11.36 -10.40 -20.25
C LYS A 132 9.92 -10.44 -19.71
N LYS A 133 9.76 -10.15 -18.42
CA LYS A 133 8.48 -10.22 -17.72
C LYS A 133 8.17 -8.89 -17.05
N ARG A 134 6.89 -8.52 -17.11
CA ARG A 134 6.31 -7.45 -16.30
C ARG A 134 5.39 -8.08 -15.26
N TYR A 135 5.56 -7.65 -14.02
CA TYR A 135 4.76 -8.07 -12.87
C TYR A 135 3.91 -6.89 -12.42
N TYR A 136 2.66 -7.18 -12.08
CA TYR A 136 1.70 -6.22 -11.55
C TYR A 136 1.44 -6.50 -10.08
N VAL A 137 0.86 -5.53 -9.38
CA VAL A 137 0.50 -5.66 -7.97
C VAL A 137 -0.45 -6.84 -7.77
N LEU A 138 -0.20 -7.62 -6.72
CA LEU A 138 -1.02 -8.76 -6.31
C LEU A 138 -2.40 -8.32 -5.83
N ARG A 139 -3.35 -9.26 -5.84
CA ARG A 139 -4.70 -9.06 -5.34
C ARG A 139 -5.06 -10.13 -4.34
N ASP A 140 -5.90 -9.76 -3.37
CA ASP A 140 -6.58 -10.73 -2.53
C ASP A 140 -7.72 -11.45 -3.27
N THR A 141 -8.40 -12.36 -2.58
CA THR A 141 -9.50 -13.15 -3.12
C THR A 141 -10.73 -12.31 -3.49
N ASP A 142 -10.83 -11.10 -2.96
CA ASP A 142 -11.91 -10.14 -3.25
C ASP A 142 -11.52 -9.18 -4.38
N GLY A 143 -10.32 -9.32 -4.95
CA GLY A 143 -9.79 -8.47 -6.01
C GLY A 143 -9.24 -7.13 -5.54
N ARG A 144 -9.03 -6.92 -4.24
CA ARG A 144 -8.39 -5.72 -3.69
C ARG A 144 -6.87 -5.81 -3.83
N CYS A 145 -6.20 -4.70 -4.10
CA CYS A 145 -4.75 -4.71 -4.23
C CYS A 145 -4.08 -5.06 -2.89
N LEU A 146 -2.96 -5.78 -2.96
CA LEU A 146 -2.04 -5.93 -1.84
C LEU A 146 -1.04 -4.78 -1.85
N CYS A 147 -1.56 -3.58 -1.61
CA CYS A 147 -0.82 -2.33 -1.70
C CYS A 147 -1.43 -1.23 -0.81
N THR A 148 -0.73 -0.11 -0.69
CA THR A 148 -1.29 1.07 -0.01
C THR A 148 -2.48 1.62 -0.79
N THR A 149 -3.57 1.86 -0.06
CA THR A 149 -4.83 2.45 -0.54
C THR A 149 -5.15 3.72 0.25
N GLY A 150 -6.16 4.47 -0.19
CA GLY A 150 -6.66 5.67 0.50
C GLY A 150 -5.77 6.91 0.35
N ILE A 151 -4.89 6.95 -0.65
CA ILE A 151 -4.10 8.14 -0.97
C ILE A 151 -4.92 9.03 -1.93
N SER A 152 -5.90 9.76 -1.41
CA SER A 152 -6.73 10.72 -2.16
C SER A 152 -5.96 11.99 -2.53
N ASN A 153 -5.12 12.43 -1.62
CA ASN A 153 -4.36 13.65 -1.71
C ASN A 153 -3.06 13.52 -0.92
N ILE A 154 -2.06 14.30 -1.32
CA ILE A 154 -0.83 14.49 -0.54
C ILE A 154 -0.68 15.99 -0.36
N ASN A 155 -0.88 16.46 0.87
CA ASN A 155 -0.83 17.88 1.18
C ASN A 155 0.56 18.45 0.90
N ALA A 156 0.65 19.77 0.72
CA ALA A 156 1.92 20.46 0.58
C ALA A 156 2.91 20.07 1.71
N GLY A 157 4.13 19.65 1.35
CA GLY A 157 5.15 19.21 2.30
C GLY A 157 4.92 17.82 2.95
N GLN A 158 3.75 17.20 2.76
CA GLN A 158 3.42 15.92 3.39
C GLN A 158 4.28 14.79 2.80
N THR A 159 4.61 13.84 3.67
CA THR A 159 5.20 12.55 3.28
C THR A 159 4.29 11.43 3.72
N VAL A 160 3.98 10.50 2.82
CA VAL A 160 3.16 9.32 3.08
C VAL A 160 3.96 8.05 2.82
N PRO A 161 3.90 7.04 3.69
CA PRO A 161 4.50 5.75 3.39
C PRO A 161 3.69 5.03 2.30
N PHE A 162 4.36 4.19 1.52
CA PHE A 162 3.69 3.30 0.58
C PHE A 162 4.31 1.89 0.63
N PHE A 163 3.53 0.90 0.24
CA PHE A 163 3.97 -0.43 -0.11
C PHE A 163 3.15 -1.00 -1.27
N ALA A 164 3.74 -1.96 -1.99
CA ALA A 164 3.07 -2.77 -2.99
C ALA A 164 3.69 -4.17 -3.06
N GLN A 165 2.86 -5.21 -3.12
CA GLN A 165 3.30 -6.59 -3.26
C GLN A 165 3.14 -7.09 -4.69
N PHE A 166 4.13 -7.83 -5.19
CA PHE A 166 4.16 -8.37 -6.54
C PHE A 166 4.44 -9.87 -6.51
N PRO A 167 4.05 -10.63 -7.56
CA PRO A 167 4.56 -11.98 -7.74
C PRO A 167 6.10 -11.99 -7.67
N MET A 168 6.65 -13.01 -7.01
CA MET A 168 8.10 -13.13 -6.87
C MET A 168 8.77 -13.43 -8.22
N PRO A 169 9.70 -12.58 -8.71
CA PRO A 169 10.52 -12.90 -9.88
C PRO A 169 11.41 -14.13 -9.62
N PRO A 170 12.01 -14.77 -10.64
CA PRO A 170 12.98 -15.85 -10.43
C PRO A 170 14.09 -15.46 -9.44
N ALA A 171 14.64 -16.43 -8.70
CA ALA A 171 15.71 -16.18 -7.72
C ALA A 171 16.97 -15.56 -8.36
N THR A 172 17.19 -15.79 -9.66
CA THR A 172 18.27 -15.21 -10.44
C THR A 172 18.08 -13.72 -10.76
N THR A 173 16.86 -13.18 -10.60
CA THR A 173 16.55 -11.77 -10.83
C THR A 173 16.94 -10.94 -9.61
N THR A 174 18.04 -10.20 -9.70
CA THR A 174 18.58 -9.37 -8.60
C THR A 174 18.19 -7.90 -8.70
N GLU A 175 17.67 -7.47 -9.85
CA GLU A 175 17.23 -6.11 -10.09
C GLU A 175 16.02 -6.08 -11.03
N VAL A 176 15.19 -5.07 -10.86
CA VAL A 176 13.99 -4.82 -11.66
C VAL A 176 13.81 -3.33 -11.84
N ASP A 177 13.19 -2.94 -12.95
CA ASP A 177 12.69 -1.58 -13.11
C ASP A 177 11.36 -1.46 -12.37
N PHE A 178 11.24 -0.47 -11.49
CA PHE A 178 10.04 -0.11 -10.78
C PHE A 178 9.44 1.18 -11.33
N THR A 179 8.12 1.21 -11.44
CA THR A 179 7.37 2.38 -11.88
C THR A 179 6.02 2.43 -11.17
N ILE A 180 5.56 3.65 -10.91
CA ILE A 180 4.18 4.00 -10.59
C ILE A 180 3.76 5.01 -11.67
N PRO A 181 2.52 4.98 -12.20
CA PRO A 181 2.07 5.98 -13.16
C PRO A 181 2.36 7.40 -12.70
N THR A 182 2.65 8.30 -13.63
CA THR A 182 3.09 9.71 -13.40
C THR A 182 4.47 9.88 -12.74
N PHE A 183 5.20 8.80 -12.42
CA PHE A 183 6.60 8.84 -12.00
C PHE A 183 7.55 8.38 -13.10
N ALA A 184 8.78 8.88 -13.04
CA ALA A 184 9.89 8.26 -13.76
C ALA A 184 10.08 6.80 -13.33
N THR A 185 10.63 5.99 -14.22
CA THR A 185 11.03 4.61 -13.91
C THR A 185 12.42 4.61 -13.25
N GLY A 186 12.65 3.73 -12.28
CA GLY A 186 14.00 3.50 -11.74
C GLY A 186 14.28 2.04 -11.46
N THR A 187 15.54 1.66 -11.64
CA THR A 187 16.02 0.32 -11.35
C THR A 187 16.28 0.17 -9.86
N ILE A 188 15.70 -0.85 -9.24
CA ILE A 188 15.86 -1.17 -7.82
C ILE A 188 16.44 -2.58 -7.67
N LYS A 189 17.30 -2.75 -6.66
CA LYS A 189 17.83 -4.07 -6.29
C LYS A 189 16.84 -4.80 -5.41
N ILE A 190 16.68 -6.09 -5.67
CA ILE A 190 15.90 -7.02 -4.85
C ILE A 190 16.82 -7.61 -3.79
N SER A 191 16.34 -7.67 -2.55
CA SER A 191 17.01 -8.31 -1.42
C SER A 191 16.16 -9.46 -0.88
N GLY A 192 16.80 -10.36 -0.12
CA GLY A 192 16.17 -11.59 0.38
C GLY A 192 16.30 -12.73 -0.61
#